data_AF-A0A377YWS1-F1
#
_entry.id   AF-A0A377YWS1-F1
#
_cell.length_a   1.000
_cell.length_b   1.000
_cell.length_c   1.000
_cell.angle_alpha   90.00
_cell.angle_beta   90.00
_cell.angle_gamma   90.00
#
_symmetry.space_group_name_H-M   'P 1'
#
loop_
_entity.id
_entity.type
_entity.pdbx_description
1 polymer ?
#
loop_
_entity_poly.entity_id
_entity_poly.type
_entity_poly.pdbx_seq_one_letter_code
_entity_poly.pdbx_strand_id
1 'polypeptide(L)'
;MKKNRAFLKWAGGKFPLLDDIKKHLPEGECLIEPFVGAGSVFLNTDFSRYILADINSDLIGLYNIVKLRTDEYVAAAREMFTPENNVAERYYLYRDEFNQSQDPLRRAVLFLYLNRHGYNGLCRYNLRGEFNVPFGRYKKPYFPEAELYHFAEKAQNAEFYCESYEECMQRADSRTVVYCDPPYAPLTATANFTAYHTNSFNLEQQVLLAQKAESLMKKRIPVLISNHRTPLTQEWYKNAAETHIVKVRRSISSNGGTRKKVDELLALYRPPKTK
;
A
#
# COMPACT_ATOMS: atom_id res chain seq x y z
N MET A 1 1.54 8.82 -20.91
CA MET A 1 2.66 8.44 -20.00
C MET A 1 2.67 6.93 -19.81
N LYS A 2 3.85 6.32 -19.74
CA LYS A 2 4.02 4.92 -19.34
C LYS A 2 3.79 4.82 -17.83
N LYS A 3 2.94 3.91 -17.36
CA LYS A 3 2.72 3.65 -15.93
C LYS A 3 3.81 2.72 -15.39
N ASN A 4 4.37 3.05 -14.23
CA ASN A 4 5.39 2.25 -13.55
C ASN A 4 4.70 1.28 -12.57
N ARG A 5 5.07 0.01 -12.63
CA ARG A 5 4.54 -1.01 -11.72
C ARG A 5 5.35 -1.05 -10.43
N ALA A 6 4.69 -1.39 -9.34
CA ALA A 6 5.37 -1.72 -8.10
C ALA A 6 6.09 -3.07 -8.21
N PHE A 7 7.22 -3.20 -7.51
CA PHE A 7 7.98 -4.44 -7.46
C PHE A 7 7.36 -5.48 -6.49
N LEU A 8 6.39 -5.08 -5.65
CA LEU A 8 5.59 -6.00 -4.84
C LEU A 8 4.21 -6.26 -5.45
N LYS A 9 3.69 -7.48 -5.25
CA LYS A 9 2.26 -7.76 -5.34
C LYS A 9 1.63 -7.33 -4.02
N TRP A 10 0.60 -6.50 -4.07
CA TRP A 10 -0.03 -5.98 -2.85
C TRP A 10 -1.53 -5.93 -3.00
N ALA A 11 -2.23 -6.30 -1.93
CA ALA A 11 -3.67 -6.16 -1.86
C ALA A 11 -4.03 -4.66 -1.93
N GLY A 12 -5.06 -4.31 -2.68
CA GLY A 12 -5.47 -2.90 -2.84
C GLY A 12 -4.62 -2.07 -3.80
N GLY A 13 -3.66 -2.67 -4.53
CA GLY A 13 -2.79 -1.94 -5.46
C GLY A 13 -3.56 -1.04 -6.44
N LYS A 14 -3.30 0.27 -6.38
CA LYS A 14 -4.02 1.32 -7.10
C LYS A 14 -3.64 1.51 -8.56
N PHE A 15 -2.83 0.61 -9.12
CA PHE A 15 -2.39 0.68 -10.52
C PHE A 15 -3.53 0.92 -11.55
N PRO A 16 -4.72 0.27 -11.43
CA PRO A 16 -5.85 0.54 -12.34
C PRO A 16 -6.47 1.93 -12.16
N LEU A 17 -6.32 2.54 -10.99
CA LEU A 17 -6.94 3.81 -10.56
C LEU A 17 -6.02 5.01 -10.69
N LEU A 18 -4.77 4.82 -11.11
CA LEU A 18 -3.77 5.88 -11.13
C LEU A 18 -4.22 7.10 -11.93
N ASP A 19 -4.94 6.92 -13.04
CA ASP A 19 -5.36 8.06 -13.86
C ASP A 19 -6.43 8.89 -13.15
N ASP A 20 -7.39 8.24 -12.50
CA ASP A 20 -8.42 8.91 -11.70
C ASP A 20 -7.82 9.57 -10.45
N ILE A 21 -6.91 8.88 -9.74
CA ILE A 21 -6.21 9.46 -8.59
C ILE A 21 -5.43 10.70 -9.02
N LYS A 22 -4.58 10.61 -10.06
CA LYS A 22 -3.79 11.75 -10.54
C LYS A 22 -4.64 12.93 -10.99
N LYS A 23 -5.82 12.67 -11.56
CA LYS A 23 -6.76 13.72 -11.98
C LYS A 23 -7.28 14.53 -10.79
N HIS A 24 -7.44 13.90 -9.63
CA HIS A 24 -8.06 14.50 -8.44
C HIS A 24 -7.06 14.82 -7.32
N LEU A 25 -5.83 14.31 -7.41
CA LEU A 25 -4.76 14.58 -6.47
C LEU A 25 -4.21 16.00 -6.72
N PRO A 26 -4.28 16.91 -5.74
CA PRO A 26 -3.75 18.26 -5.90
C PRO A 26 -2.24 18.27 -6.11
N GLU A 27 -1.74 19.36 -6.68
CA GLU A 27 -0.31 19.63 -6.78
C GLU A 27 0.24 20.14 -5.44
N GLY A 28 1.53 19.91 -5.21
CA GLY A 28 2.27 20.39 -4.05
C GLY A 28 3.75 20.02 -4.17
N GLU A 29 4.53 20.38 -3.14
CA GLU A 29 5.96 20.06 -3.09
C GLU A 29 6.18 18.63 -2.56
N CYS A 30 5.42 18.24 -1.52
CA CYS A 30 5.54 16.96 -0.85
C CYS A 30 4.27 16.14 -0.96
N LEU A 31 4.39 14.86 -1.29
CA LEU A 31 3.30 13.90 -1.10
C LEU A 31 3.54 13.07 0.16
N ILE A 32 2.54 13.06 1.06
CA ILE A 32 2.49 12.13 2.18
C ILE A 32 1.55 10.98 1.83
N GLU A 33 2.03 9.73 1.94
CA GLU A 33 1.21 8.53 1.87
C GLU A 33 1.28 7.78 3.22
N PRO A 34 0.28 7.94 4.11
CA PRO A 34 0.27 7.26 5.43
C PRO A 34 0.00 5.75 5.36
N PHE A 35 -0.37 5.26 4.19
CA PHE A 35 -0.69 3.87 3.89
C PHE A 35 -0.02 3.47 2.56
N VAL A 36 1.30 3.61 2.46
CA VAL A 36 2.00 3.51 1.17
C VAL A 36 1.78 2.16 0.49
N GLY A 37 1.68 1.06 1.25
CA GLY A 37 1.58 -0.29 0.68
C GLY A 37 2.64 -0.50 -0.41
N ALA A 38 2.25 -0.98 -1.59
CA ALA A 38 3.15 -1.14 -2.75
C ALA A 38 3.66 0.17 -3.40
N GLY A 39 3.24 1.35 -2.94
CA GLY A 39 3.71 2.64 -3.45
C GLY A 39 3.31 2.96 -4.89
N SER A 40 2.13 2.51 -5.33
CA SER A 40 1.71 2.72 -6.73
C SER A 40 1.52 4.20 -7.08
N VAL A 41 0.97 5.01 -6.17
CA VAL A 41 0.79 6.46 -6.39
C VAL A 41 2.13 7.18 -6.34
N PHE A 42 2.95 6.89 -5.33
CA PHE A 42 4.36 7.26 -5.28
C PHE A 42 5.03 7.03 -6.64
N LEU A 43 5.11 5.80 -7.14
CA LEU A 43 5.82 5.46 -8.38
C LEU A 43 5.31 6.13 -9.67
N ASN A 44 4.15 6.79 -9.64
CA ASN A 44 3.49 7.35 -10.81
C ASN A 44 3.15 8.85 -10.68
N THR A 45 3.69 9.52 -9.66
CA THR A 45 3.60 10.96 -9.45
C THR A 45 5.00 11.58 -9.41
N ASP A 46 5.05 12.91 -9.58
CA ASP A 46 6.30 13.66 -9.77
C ASP A 46 6.43 14.81 -8.75
N PHE A 47 6.13 14.54 -7.47
CA PHE A 47 6.41 15.47 -6.37
C PHE A 47 7.91 15.55 -6.11
N SER A 48 8.39 16.69 -5.61
CA SER A 48 9.83 16.88 -5.37
C SER A 48 10.34 16.09 -4.17
N ARG A 49 9.48 15.79 -3.20
CA ARG A 49 9.79 14.89 -2.08
C ARG A 49 8.58 14.06 -1.62
N TYR A 50 8.84 12.99 -0.90
CA TYR A 50 7.82 12.07 -0.39
C TYR A 50 8.06 11.71 1.07
N ILE A 51 6.99 11.60 1.85
CA ILE A 51 6.98 10.98 3.18
C ILE A 51 6.04 9.79 3.09
N LEU A 52 6.58 8.59 3.19
CA LEU A 52 5.87 7.35 2.93
C LEU A 52 5.85 6.51 4.20
N ALA A 53 4.67 6.19 4.71
CA ALA A 53 4.53 5.40 5.93
C ALA A 53 3.62 4.18 5.74
N ASP A 54 3.92 3.15 6.52
CA ASP A 54 3.07 1.98 6.68
C ASP A 54 3.31 1.41 8.08
N ILE A 55 2.32 0.72 8.65
CA ILE A 55 2.46 0.04 9.93
C ILE A 55 3.28 -1.26 9.81
N ASN A 56 3.45 -1.78 8.59
CA ASN A 56 4.23 -2.97 8.33
C ASN A 56 5.74 -2.68 8.35
N SER A 57 6.40 -3.08 9.44
CA SER A 57 7.85 -2.90 9.63
C SER A 57 8.70 -3.63 8.60
N ASP A 58 8.30 -4.81 8.13
CA ASP A 58 9.04 -5.55 7.10
C ASP A 58 8.99 -4.83 5.74
N LEU A 59 7.86 -4.21 5.42
CA LEU A 59 7.70 -3.41 4.21
C LEU A 59 8.61 -2.17 4.24
N ILE A 60 8.58 -1.42 5.34
CA ILE A 60 9.40 -0.22 5.49
C ILE A 60 10.90 -0.55 5.58
N GLY A 61 11.25 -1.65 6.27
CA GLY A 61 12.62 -2.16 6.32
C GLY A 61 13.13 -2.53 4.92
N LEU A 62 12.31 -3.25 4.14
CA LEU A 62 12.60 -3.55 2.74
C LEU A 62 12.83 -2.28 1.92
N TYR A 63 11.93 -1.29 2.01
CA TYR A 63 12.05 -0.05 1.22
C TYR A 63 13.34 0.72 1.49
N ASN A 64 13.72 0.86 2.75
CA ASN A 64 15.00 1.48 3.11
C ASN A 64 16.20 0.68 2.58
N ILE A 65 16.15 -0.66 2.60
CA ILE A 65 17.23 -1.50 2.05
C ILE A 65 17.33 -1.35 0.53
N VAL A 66 16.21 -1.38 -0.20
CA VAL A 66 16.21 -1.16 -1.66
C VAL A 66 16.73 0.24 -2.00
N LYS A 67 16.40 1.25 -1.19
CA LYS A 67 16.90 2.63 -1.36
C LYS A 67 18.41 2.74 -1.14
N LEU A 68 18.94 2.14 -0.09
CA LEU A 68 20.31 2.37 0.39
C LEU A 68 21.34 1.34 -0.12
N ARG A 69 20.90 0.13 -0.47
CA ARG A 69 21.75 -1.01 -0.82
C ARG A 69 21.22 -1.72 -2.08
N THR A 70 20.87 -0.94 -3.12
CA THR A 70 20.12 -1.43 -4.29
C THR A 70 20.81 -2.59 -4.99
N ASP A 71 22.07 -2.46 -5.38
CA ASP A 71 22.77 -3.49 -6.16
C ASP A 71 22.95 -4.78 -5.37
N GLU A 72 23.32 -4.65 -4.10
CA GLU A 72 23.46 -5.78 -3.17
C GLU A 72 22.12 -6.50 -2.98
N TYR A 73 21.04 -5.75 -2.75
CA TYR A 73 19.71 -6.29 -2.62
C TYR A 73 19.26 -7.01 -3.89
N VAL A 74 19.43 -6.39 -5.07
CA VAL A 74 19.03 -6.96 -6.36
C VAL A 74 19.80 -8.24 -6.63
N ALA A 75 21.11 -8.26 -6.39
CA ALA A 75 21.94 -9.46 -6.56
C ALA A 75 21.45 -10.61 -5.66
N ALA A 76 21.31 -10.37 -4.36
CA ALA A 76 20.85 -11.38 -3.40
C ALA A 76 19.41 -11.84 -3.66
N ALA A 77 18.52 -10.91 -4.03
CA ALA A 77 17.15 -11.25 -4.36
C ALA A 77 17.05 -12.07 -5.65
N ARG A 78 17.86 -11.78 -6.68
CA ARG A 78 17.84 -12.50 -7.96
C ARG A 78 18.16 -13.98 -7.78
N GLU A 79 19.09 -14.32 -6.89
CA GLU A 79 19.46 -15.71 -6.56
C GLU A 79 18.29 -16.54 -6.00
N MET A 80 17.26 -15.88 -5.43
CA MET A 80 16.08 -16.56 -4.92
C MET A 80 15.08 -16.94 -6.02
N PHE A 81 15.19 -16.38 -7.23
CA PHE A 81 14.22 -16.53 -8.33
C PHE A 81 14.65 -17.56 -9.37
N THR A 82 14.96 -18.77 -8.90
CA THR A 82 15.35 -19.91 -9.74
C THR A 82 14.29 -21.03 -9.71
N PRO A 83 14.26 -21.94 -10.70
CA PRO A 83 13.35 -23.08 -10.69
C PRO A 83 13.47 -23.97 -9.44
N GLU A 84 14.69 -24.14 -8.92
CA GLU A 84 14.98 -24.98 -7.75
C GLU A 84 14.33 -24.41 -6.49
N ASN A 85 14.17 -23.09 -6.41
CA ASN A 85 13.51 -22.40 -5.32
C ASN A 85 12.00 -22.29 -5.49
N ASN A 86 11.43 -22.76 -6.61
CA ASN A 86 9.98 -22.71 -6.89
C ASN A 86 9.28 -24.05 -6.56
N VAL A 87 9.60 -24.64 -5.42
CA VAL A 87 8.98 -25.86 -4.89
C VAL A 87 8.49 -25.64 -3.45
N ALA A 88 7.50 -26.43 -3.02
CA ALA A 88 6.81 -26.19 -1.75
C ALA A 88 7.76 -26.33 -0.54
N GLU A 89 8.66 -27.32 -0.57
CA GLU A 89 9.63 -27.60 0.47
C GLU A 89 10.57 -26.41 0.70
N ARG A 90 11.13 -25.85 -0.39
CA ARG A 90 11.98 -24.65 -0.33
C ARG A 90 11.21 -23.43 0.15
N TYR A 91 9.98 -23.25 -0.34
CA TYR A 91 9.14 -22.13 0.09
C TYR A 91 8.91 -22.13 1.60
N TYR A 92 8.57 -23.28 2.19
CA TYR A 92 8.33 -23.36 3.63
C TYR A 92 9.61 -23.21 4.45
N LEU A 93 10.74 -23.76 3.98
CA LEU A 93 12.05 -23.53 4.60
C LEU A 93 12.39 -22.03 4.64
N TYR A 94 12.24 -21.32 3.53
CA TYR A 94 12.49 -19.87 3.47
C TYR A 94 11.48 -19.04 4.27
N ARG A 95 10.25 -19.52 4.41
CA ARG A 95 9.26 -18.88 5.27
C ARG A 95 9.62 -19.01 6.75
N ASP A 96 10.08 -20.18 7.16
CA ASP A 96 10.51 -20.40 8.54
C ASP A 96 11.80 -19.63 8.83
N GLU A 97 12.74 -19.58 7.89
CA GLU A 97 13.94 -18.74 7.95
C GLU A 97 13.56 -17.25 8.08
N PHE A 98 12.60 -16.76 7.30
CA PHE A 98 12.11 -15.39 7.42
C PHE A 98 11.54 -15.10 8.80
N ASN A 99 10.80 -16.03 9.40
CA ASN A 99 10.21 -15.87 10.72
C ASN A 99 11.25 -15.88 11.85
N GLN A 100 12.39 -16.54 11.66
CA GLN A 100 13.45 -16.66 12.66
C GLN A 100 14.57 -15.62 12.49
N SER A 101 14.76 -15.12 11.27
CA SER A 101 15.86 -14.21 10.95
C SER A 101 15.67 -12.84 11.61
N GLN A 102 16.76 -12.35 12.21
CA GLN A 102 16.90 -10.99 12.71
C GLN A 102 17.76 -10.11 11.79
N ASP A 103 18.36 -10.67 10.72
CA ASP A 103 19.15 -9.89 9.76
C ASP A 103 18.22 -9.11 8.81
N PRO A 104 18.25 -7.76 8.81
CA PRO A 104 17.36 -6.96 7.98
C PRO A 104 17.51 -7.25 6.48
N LEU A 105 18.74 -7.47 5.98
CA LEU A 105 18.95 -7.74 4.56
C LEU A 105 18.34 -9.08 4.17
N ARG A 106 18.64 -10.15 4.91
CA ARG A 106 18.09 -11.47 4.65
C ARG A 106 16.56 -11.46 4.75
N ARG A 107 15.98 -10.80 5.76
CA ARG A 107 14.53 -10.64 5.87
C ARG A 107 13.95 -9.95 4.63
N ALA A 108 14.53 -8.85 4.17
CA ALA A 108 14.05 -8.11 3.00
C ALA A 108 14.14 -8.93 1.70
N VAL A 109 15.20 -9.72 1.53
CA VAL A 109 15.37 -10.64 0.38
C VAL A 109 14.28 -11.72 0.41
N LEU A 110 14.11 -12.36 1.56
CA LEU A 110 13.08 -13.39 1.74
C LEU A 110 11.67 -12.82 1.61
N PHE A 111 11.42 -11.58 2.05
CA PHE A 111 10.13 -10.94 1.93
C PHE A 111 9.67 -10.82 0.47
N LEU A 112 10.55 -10.40 -0.44
CA LEU A 112 10.24 -10.34 -1.88
C LEU A 112 10.03 -11.74 -2.48
N TYR A 113 10.86 -12.71 -2.10
CA TYR A 113 10.68 -14.10 -2.51
C TYR A 113 9.29 -14.62 -2.08
N LEU A 114 8.93 -14.49 -0.80
CA LEU A 114 7.65 -14.91 -0.25
C LEU A 114 6.46 -14.17 -0.89
N ASN A 115 6.61 -12.89 -1.20
CA ASN A 115 5.58 -12.13 -1.90
C ASN A 115 5.30 -12.67 -3.33
N ARG A 116 6.35 -13.05 -4.06
CA ARG A 116 6.23 -13.49 -5.46
C ARG A 116 5.90 -14.99 -5.59
N HIS A 117 6.34 -15.82 -4.64
CA HIS A 117 6.10 -17.26 -4.61
C HIS A 117 4.88 -17.67 -3.78
N GLY A 118 4.48 -16.83 -2.82
CA GLY A 118 3.36 -17.08 -1.91
C GLY A 118 1.99 -16.82 -2.54
N TYR A 119 0.97 -17.48 -1.98
CA TYR A 119 -0.40 -17.44 -2.49
C TYR A 119 -0.93 -16.02 -2.67
N ASN A 120 -1.27 -15.68 -3.92
CA ASN A 120 -1.82 -14.40 -4.36
C ASN A 120 -1.02 -13.14 -3.98
N GLY A 121 0.25 -13.29 -3.57
CA GLY A 121 1.02 -12.16 -3.04
C GLY A 121 0.41 -11.54 -1.79
N LEU A 122 -0.27 -12.36 -0.98
CA LEU A 122 -0.74 -11.93 0.33
C LEU A 122 0.45 -11.60 1.23
N CYS A 123 0.25 -10.64 2.12
CA CYS A 123 1.14 -10.36 3.23
C CYS A 123 0.31 -10.56 4.50
N ARG A 124 0.56 -11.66 5.23
CA ARG A 124 -0.24 -12.04 6.39
C ARG A 124 0.63 -12.66 7.48
N TYR A 125 0.40 -12.19 8.69
CA TYR A 125 1.06 -12.64 9.90
C TYR A 125 0.02 -13.19 10.89
N ASN A 126 0.44 -14.10 11.76
CA ASN A 126 -0.36 -14.49 12.93
C ASN A 126 -0.12 -13.50 14.10
N LEU A 127 -0.76 -13.75 15.24
CA LEU A 127 -0.63 -12.91 16.44
C LEU A 127 0.76 -12.91 17.07
N ARG A 128 1.62 -13.87 16.70
CA ARG A 128 3.03 -13.91 17.12
C ARG A 128 3.95 -13.13 16.17
N GLY A 129 3.41 -12.47 15.15
CA GLY A 129 4.19 -11.78 14.14
C GLY A 129 4.85 -12.70 13.11
N GLU A 130 4.45 -13.97 13.03
CA GLU A 130 5.01 -14.93 12.08
C GLU A 130 4.23 -14.91 10.76
N PHE A 131 4.94 -14.75 9.65
CA PHE A 131 4.39 -14.81 8.30
C PHE A 131 3.88 -16.22 8.00
N ASN A 132 2.62 -16.32 7.57
CA ASN A 132 1.90 -17.60 7.47
C ASN A 132 1.16 -17.82 6.13
N VAL A 133 1.60 -17.16 5.06
CA VAL A 133 1.02 -17.35 3.72
C VAL A 133 1.49 -18.69 3.12
N PRO A 134 0.61 -19.52 2.54
CA PRO A 134 0.99 -20.78 1.92
C PRO A 134 1.64 -20.58 0.53
N PHE A 135 2.29 -21.63 0.01
CA PHE A 135 2.91 -21.60 -1.31
C PHE A 135 1.88 -21.37 -2.44
N GLY A 136 2.21 -20.50 -3.40
CA GLY A 136 1.29 -20.06 -4.46
C GLY A 136 1.28 -20.92 -5.73
N ARG A 137 2.22 -21.86 -5.89
CA ARG A 137 2.29 -22.81 -7.03
C ARG A 137 2.27 -22.13 -8.41
N TYR A 138 2.95 -20.99 -8.55
CA TYR A 138 3.09 -20.31 -9.84
C TYR A 138 4.05 -21.07 -10.77
N LYS A 139 3.79 -21.04 -12.08
CA LYS A 139 4.67 -21.69 -13.07
C LYS A 139 6.08 -21.09 -13.08
N LYS A 140 6.17 -19.76 -13.09
CA LYS A 140 7.42 -19.00 -13.07
C LYS A 140 7.18 -17.63 -12.44
N PRO A 141 7.49 -17.44 -11.15
CA PRO A 141 7.45 -16.13 -10.51
C PRO A 141 8.32 -15.12 -11.25
N TYR A 142 7.78 -13.93 -11.51
CA TYR A 142 8.51 -12.84 -12.16
C TYR A 142 9.44 -12.14 -11.15
N PHE A 143 10.72 -12.02 -11.50
CA PHE A 143 11.69 -11.20 -10.76
C PHE A 143 11.60 -9.73 -11.21
N PRO A 144 11.19 -8.80 -10.33
CA PRO A 144 10.88 -7.42 -10.69
C PRO A 144 12.12 -6.51 -10.72
N GLU A 145 13.12 -6.87 -11.51
CA GLU A 145 14.42 -6.17 -11.52
C GLU A 145 14.30 -4.71 -11.95
N ALA A 146 13.63 -4.44 -13.07
CA ALA A 146 13.46 -3.08 -13.56
C ALA A 146 12.63 -2.22 -12.59
N GLU A 147 11.61 -2.81 -11.96
CA GLU A 147 10.80 -2.12 -10.95
C GLU A 147 11.58 -1.83 -9.65
N LEU A 148 12.54 -2.69 -9.27
CA LEU A 148 13.41 -2.46 -8.11
C LEU A 148 14.34 -1.26 -8.34
N TYR A 149 15.02 -1.20 -9.49
CA TYR A 149 15.88 -0.07 -9.83
C TYR A 149 15.09 1.24 -9.95
N HIS A 150 13.93 1.20 -10.61
CA HIS A 150 13.07 2.38 -10.70
C HIS A 150 12.57 2.84 -9.33
N PHE A 151 12.20 1.91 -8.44
CA PHE A 151 11.84 2.25 -7.07
C PHE A 151 13.01 2.90 -6.33
N ALA A 152 14.22 2.34 -6.43
CA ALA A 152 15.42 2.86 -5.77
C ALA A 152 15.79 4.27 -6.24
N GLU A 153 15.71 4.53 -7.55
CA GLU A 153 15.92 5.86 -8.13
C GLU A 153 14.93 6.87 -7.55
N LYS A 154 13.65 6.54 -7.56
CA LYS A 154 12.60 7.43 -7.05
C LYS A 154 12.68 7.62 -5.53
N ALA A 155 13.11 6.59 -4.81
CA ALA A 155 13.23 6.56 -3.36
C ALA A 155 14.31 7.53 -2.83
N GLN A 156 15.20 8.04 -3.68
CA GLN A 156 16.19 9.05 -3.27
C GLN A 156 15.51 10.33 -2.76
N ASN A 157 14.33 10.66 -3.30
CA ASN A 157 13.51 11.79 -2.86
C ASN A 157 12.42 11.39 -1.84
N ALA A 158 12.52 10.21 -1.22
CA ALA A 158 11.53 9.70 -0.28
C ALA A 158 12.12 9.38 1.08
N GLU A 159 11.36 9.66 2.14
CA GLU A 159 11.62 9.21 3.50
C GLU A 159 10.58 8.14 3.88
N PHE A 160 11.03 7.03 4.45
CA PHE A 160 10.18 5.90 4.81
C PHE A 160 10.07 5.72 6.31
N TYR A 161 8.84 5.69 6.83
CA TYR A 161 8.56 5.63 8.26
C TYR A 161 7.67 4.42 8.60
N CYS A 162 8.07 3.67 9.63
CA CYS A 162 7.26 2.60 10.20
C CYS A 162 6.47 3.17 11.38
N GLU A 163 5.35 3.81 11.08
CA GLU A 163 4.53 4.53 12.07
C GLU A 163 3.05 4.46 11.69
N SER A 164 2.18 4.85 12.63
CA SER A 164 0.75 4.92 12.37
C SER A 164 0.40 6.05 11.39
N TYR A 165 -0.76 5.94 10.74
CA TYR A 165 -1.25 7.02 9.87
C TYR A 165 -1.43 8.34 10.63
N GLU A 166 -1.74 8.28 11.93
CA GLU A 166 -1.93 9.47 12.78
C GLU A 166 -0.62 10.24 12.96
N GLU A 167 0.47 9.53 13.24
CA GLU A 167 1.81 10.10 13.38
C GLU A 167 2.30 10.63 12.03
N CYS A 168 2.14 9.87 10.95
CA CYS A 168 2.56 10.29 9.61
C CYS A 168 1.83 11.56 9.14
N MET A 169 0.52 11.64 9.35
CA MET A 169 -0.26 12.84 8.98
C MET A 169 0.12 14.09 9.79
N GLN A 170 0.74 13.96 10.97
CA GLN A 170 1.23 15.12 11.73
C GLN A 170 2.46 15.78 11.09
N ARG A 171 3.16 15.08 10.19
CA ARG A 171 4.32 15.61 9.45
C ARG A 171 3.92 16.58 8.34
N ALA A 172 2.63 16.70 8.03
CA ALA A 172 2.14 17.55 6.95
C ALA A 172 2.36 19.04 7.25
N ASP A 173 2.97 19.74 6.29
CA ASP A 173 3.17 21.19 6.29
C ASP A 173 2.31 21.88 5.22
N SER A 174 2.41 23.21 5.11
CA SER A 174 1.65 24.00 4.14
C SER A 174 1.96 23.70 2.66
N ARG A 175 3.01 22.93 2.37
CA ARG A 175 3.46 22.58 1.01
C ARG A 175 3.19 21.11 0.68
N THR A 176 2.44 20.44 1.55
CA THR A 176 2.15 19.03 1.50
C THR A 176 0.78 18.75 0.89
N VAL A 177 0.69 17.66 0.13
CA VAL A 177 -0.55 16.98 -0.24
C VAL A 177 -0.55 15.62 0.45
N VAL A 178 -1.67 15.19 1.01
CA VAL A 178 -1.80 13.87 1.64
C VAL A 178 -2.68 12.97 0.78
N TYR A 179 -2.21 11.76 0.49
CA TYR A 179 -3.02 10.71 -0.14
C TYR A 179 -3.16 9.53 0.81
N CYS A 180 -4.40 9.19 1.16
CA CYS A 180 -4.72 8.09 2.07
C CYS A 180 -5.40 6.95 1.32
N ASP A 181 -4.79 5.77 1.38
CA ASP A 181 -5.36 4.52 0.89
C ASP A 181 -5.51 3.49 2.02
N PRO A 182 -6.44 3.71 2.96
CA PRO A 182 -6.59 2.84 4.11
C PRO A 182 -7.04 1.43 3.70
N PRO A 183 -6.82 0.41 4.55
CA PRO A 183 -7.54 -0.86 4.42
C PRO A 183 -9.04 -0.61 4.26
N TYR A 184 -9.64 -1.17 3.22
CA TYR A 184 -10.99 -0.78 2.83
C TYR A 184 -12.07 -1.15 3.84
N ALA A 185 -13.13 -0.32 3.86
CA ALA A 185 -14.31 -0.58 4.65
C ALA A 185 -15.02 -1.89 4.20
N PRO A 186 -15.69 -2.60 5.13
CA PRO A 186 -16.50 -3.77 4.80
C PRO A 186 -17.57 -3.44 3.75
N LEU A 187 -17.78 -4.34 2.79
CA LEU A 187 -18.79 -4.15 1.73
C LEU A 187 -20.23 -4.30 2.23
N THR A 188 -20.44 -5.06 3.31
CA THR A 188 -21.76 -5.27 3.92
C THR A 188 -21.67 -5.20 5.44
N ALA A 189 -22.73 -4.71 6.10
CA ALA A 189 -22.81 -4.68 7.56
C ALA A 189 -22.71 -6.08 8.19
N THR A 190 -23.08 -7.14 7.48
CA THR A 190 -22.95 -8.53 7.93
C THR A 190 -21.52 -9.07 7.87
N ALA A 191 -20.67 -8.52 7.01
CA ALA A 191 -19.22 -8.80 7.03
C ALA A 191 -18.52 -8.17 8.25
N ASN A 192 -19.20 -7.27 8.98
CA ASN A 192 -18.71 -6.74 10.26
C ASN A 192 -18.73 -7.79 11.37
N PHE A 193 -19.65 -8.76 11.32
CA PHE A 193 -19.89 -9.67 12.45
C PHE A 193 -18.84 -10.80 12.56
N THR A 194 -18.10 -11.07 11.48
CA THR A 194 -17.05 -12.10 11.43
C THR A 194 -15.63 -11.57 11.64
N ALA A 195 -15.46 -10.25 11.81
CA ALA A 195 -14.16 -9.59 11.98
C ALA A 195 -13.93 -9.14 13.44
N TYR A 196 -14.18 -10.03 14.41
CA TYR A 196 -13.82 -9.74 15.80
C TYR A 196 -12.31 -9.96 16.03
N HIS A 197 -11.66 -8.87 16.47
CA HIS A 197 -10.36 -8.77 17.14
C HIS A 197 -9.14 -9.36 16.43
N THR A 198 -8.31 -8.48 15.87
CA THR A 198 -6.88 -8.27 16.25
C THR A 198 -6.20 -7.31 15.26
N ASN A 199 -5.62 -6.20 15.76
CA ASN A 199 -4.75 -5.26 15.04
C ASN A 199 -5.22 -4.68 13.68
N SER A 200 -6.49 -4.81 13.33
CA SER A 200 -7.04 -4.36 12.05
C SER A 200 -7.50 -2.90 12.09
N PHE A 201 -7.36 -2.20 10.96
CA PHE A 201 -7.92 -0.86 10.74
C PHE A 201 -9.46 -0.93 10.80
N ASN A 202 -10.01 -0.65 11.98
CA ASN A 202 -11.42 -0.87 12.31
C ASN A 202 -12.31 0.33 11.90
N LEU A 203 -13.61 0.25 12.15
CA LEU A 203 -14.57 1.31 11.80
C LEU A 203 -14.28 2.64 12.52
N GLU A 204 -13.82 2.59 13.78
CA GLU A 204 -13.45 3.78 14.53
C GLU A 204 -12.24 4.47 13.89
N GLN A 205 -11.23 3.69 13.49
CA GLN A 205 -10.05 4.20 12.77
C GLN A 205 -10.41 4.82 11.42
N GLN A 206 -11.42 4.29 10.70
CA GLN A 206 -11.95 4.91 9.48
C GLN A 206 -12.56 6.29 9.74
N VAL A 207 -13.35 6.42 10.81
CA VAL A 207 -13.96 7.69 11.22
C VAL A 207 -12.89 8.69 11.64
N LEU A 208 -11.92 8.24 12.45
CA LEU A 208 -10.80 9.06 12.89
C LEU A 208 -9.97 9.58 11.70
N LEU A 209 -9.70 8.75 10.69
CA LEU A 209 -9.01 9.17 9.47
C LEU A 209 -9.74 10.33 8.77
N ALA A 210 -11.07 10.24 8.63
CA ALA A 210 -11.88 11.31 8.03
C ALA A 210 -11.80 12.62 8.86
N GLN A 211 -11.89 12.52 10.19
CA GLN A 211 -11.75 13.67 11.09
C GLN A 211 -10.36 14.31 11.00
N LYS A 212 -9.30 13.51 10.86
CA LYS A 212 -7.94 14.03 10.64
C LYS A 212 -7.83 14.75 9.30
N ALA A 213 -8.45 14.23 8.24
CA ALA A 213 -8.49 14.90 6.95
C ALA A 213 -9.21 16.27 7.02
N GLU A 214 -10.31 16.36 7.76
CA GLU A 214 -10.99 17.64 8.03
C GLU A 214 -10.10 18.62 8.80
N SER A 215 -9.34 18.13 9.79
CA SER A 215 -8.39 18.94 10.56
C SER A 215 -7.27 19.50 9.68
N LEU A 216 -6.69 18.68 8.81
CA LEU A 216 -5.68 19.12 7.84
C LEU A 216 -6.25 20.11 6.82
N MET A 217 -7.47 19.89 6.34
CA MET A 217 -8.15 20.82 5.45
C MET A 217 -8.34 22.21 6.08
N LYS A 218 -8.68 22.29 7.38
CA LYS A 218 -8.76 23.56 8.13
C LYS A 218 -7.41 24.28 8.19
N LYS A 219 -6.30 23.54 8.14
CA LYS A 219 -4.92 24.06 8.03
C LYS A 219 -4.51 24.35 6.57
N ARG A 220 -5.45 24.29 5.61
CA ARG A 220 -5.25 24.45 4.17
C ARG A 220 -4.36 23.38 3.52
N ILE A 221 -4.25 22.20 4.14
CA ILE A 221 -3.51 21.06 3.60
C ILE A 221 -4.51 20.14 2.89
N PRO A 222 -4.39 19.92 1.57
CA PRO A 222 -5.28 19.03 0.85
C PRO A 222 -5.06 17.57 1.20
N VAL A 223 -6.16 16.81 1.28
CA VAL A 223 -6.17 15.37 1.54
C VAL A 223 -7.08 14.67 0.54
N LEU A 224 -6.56 13.67 -0.17
CA LEU A 224 -7.33 12.78 -1.03
C LEU A 224 -7.41 11.39 -0.38
N ILE A 225 -8.62 10.87 -0.18
CA ILE A 225 -8.84 9.53 0.38
C ILE A 225 -9.49 8.62 -0.67
N SER A 226 -8.98 7.41 -0.84
CA SER A 226 -9.64 6.36 -1.64
C SER A 226 -10.28 5.29 -0.77
N ASN A 227 -11.53 4.91 -1.04
CA ASN A 227 -12.19 3.79 -0.36
C ASN A 227 -13.26 3.13 -1.26
N HIS A 228 -13.88 2.05 -0.79
CA HIS A 228 -15.10 1.55 -1.41
C HIS A 228 -16.25 2.54 -1.27
N ARG A 229 -17.08 2.67 -2.30
CA ARG A 229 -18.34 3.38 -2.19
C ARG A 229 -19.36 2.52 -1.43
N THR A 230 -19.63 2.89 -0.18
CA THR A 230 -20.66 2.29 0.69
C THR A 230 -21.47 3.40 1.35
N PRO A 231 -22.61 3.10 1.98
CA PRO A 231 -23.31 4.10 2.79
C PRO A 231 -22.44 4.66 3.93
N LEU A 232 -21.61 3.81 4.55
CA LEU A 232 -20.71 4.22 5.63
C LEU A 232 -19.63 5.20 5.14
N THR A 233 -18.96 4.92 4.02
CA THR A 233 -17.90 5.81 3.50
C THR A 233 -18.45 7.12 2.97
N GLN A 234 -19.69 7.13 2.44
CA GLN A 234 -20.38 8.36 2.09
C GLN A 234 -20.70 9.21 3.31
N GLU A 235 -21.08 8.59 4.44
CA GLU A 235 -21.32 9.30 5.70
C GLU A 235 -20.01 9.84 6.31
N TRP A 236 -18.94 9.04 6.35
CA TRP A 236 -17.66 9.47 6.90
C TRP A 236 -17.04 10.61 6.11
N TYR A 237 -17.16 10.57 4.78
CA TYR A 237 -16.55 11.57 3.90
C TYR A 237 -17.51 12.67 3.45
N LYS A 238 -18.66 12.84 4.12
CA LYS A 238 -19.67 13.84 3.77
C LYS A 238 -19.17 15.30 3.79
N ASN A 239 -18.13 15.56 4.57
CA ASN A 239 -17.49 16.87 4.70
C ASN A 239 -16.34 17.09 3.71
N ALA A 240 -16.04 16.12 2.84
CA ALA A 240 -15.12 16.32 1.73
C ALA A 240 -15.67 17.41 0.79
N ALA A 241 -14.78 18.25 0.26
CA ALA A 241 -15.17 19.31 -0.67
C ALA A 241 -15.70 18.74 -1.99
N GLU A 242 -15.13 17.61 -2.43
CA GLU A 242 -15.56 16.90 -3.62
C GLU A 242 -15.54 15.38 -3.37
N THR A 243 -16.49 14.68 -3.97
CA THR A 243 -16.50 13.21 -4.01
C THR A 243 -16.64 12.74 -5.45
N HIS A 244 -15.81 11.77 -5.85
CA HIS A 244 -15.80 11.22 -7.20
C HIS A 244 -15.97 9.70 -7.15
N ILE A 245 -16.80 9.18 -8.06
CA ILE A 245 -17.07 7.74 -8.13
C ILE A 245 -16.34 7.17 -9.34
N VAL A 246 -15.51 6.15 -9.09
CA VAL A 246 -14.70 5.48 -10.12
C VAL A 246 -15.09 4.01 -10.21
N LYS A 247 -15.30 3.50 -11.43
CA LYS A 247 -15.71 2.10 -11.63
C LYS A 247 -14.49 1.20 -11.85
N VAL A 248 -14.22 0.29 -10.92
CA VAL A 248 -13.03 -0.57 -10.98
C VAL A 248 -13.42 -2.04 -11.08
N ARG A 249 -12.66 -2.80 -11.88
CA ARG A 249 -12.72 -4.26 -11.89
C ARG A 249 -11.78 -4.79 -10.82
N ARG A 250 -12.27 -5.56 -9.83
CA ARG A 250 -11.40 -6.22 -8.85
C ARG A 250 -10.52 -7.29 -9.52
N SER A 251 -9.23 -7.28 -9.22
CA SER A 251 -8.24 -8.27 -9.69
C SER A 251 -8.13 -9.50 -8.77
N ILE A 252 -8.47 -9.36 -7.48
CA ILE A 252 -8.33 -10.42 -6.47
C ILE A 252 -9.72 -10.84 -5.97
N SER A 253 -10.22 -11.96 -6.49
CA SER A 253 -11.37 -12.70 -6.00
C SER A 253 -10.99 -14.19 -6.04
N SER A 254 -11.25 -14.93 -4.97
CA SER A 254 -11.05 -16.39 -4.92
C SER A 254 -11.93 -17.15 -5.92
N ASN A 255 -13.03 -16.53 -6.41
CA ASN A 255 -13.96 -17.12 -7.36
C ASN A 255 -14.07 -16.27 -8.63
N GLY A 256 -13.79 -16.88 -9.79
CA GLY A 256 -13.85 -16.23 -11.10
C GLY A 256 -15.24 -15.70 -11.50
N GLY A 257 -16.31 -16.26 -10.92
CA GLY A 257 -17.71 -15.90 -11.20
C GLY A 257 -18.27 -14.69 -10.43
N THR A 258 -17.56 -14.16 -9.42
CA THR A 258 -18.04 -13.05 -8.57
C THR A 258 -17.31 -11.72 -8.80
N ARG A 259 -16.70 -11.53 -9.98
CA ARG A 259 -16.08 -10.26 -10.41
C ARG A 259 -17.14 -9.16 -10.64
N LYS A 260 -17.93 -8.80 -9.63
CA LYS A 260 -18.79 -7.62 -9.64
C LYS A 260 -17.90 -6.38 -9.61
N LYS A 261 -18.20 -5.41 -10.50
CA LYS A 261 -17.61 -4.07 -10.42
C LYS A 261 -18.03 -3.47 -9.07
N VAL A 262 -17.05 -3.03 -8.29
CA VAL A 262 -17.32 -2.25 -7.08
C VAL A 262 -16.99 -0.81 -7.43
N ASP A 263 -17.90 0.10 -7.11
CA ASP A 263 -17.65 1.53 -7.22
C ASP A 263 -16.63 1.90 -6.14
N GLU A 264 -15.56 2.57 -6.53
CA GLU A 264 -14.64 3.24 -5.61
C GLU A 264 -15.01 4.71 -5.46
N LEU A 265 -14.73 5.25 -4.28
CA LEU A 265 -14.97 6.61 -3.87
C LEU A 265 -13.62 7.30 -3.66
N LEU A 266 -13.42 8.41 -4.33
CA LEU A 266 -12.33 9.36 -4.07
C LEU A 266 -12.94 10.57 -3.36
N ALA A 267 -12.54 10.80 -2.11
CA ALA A 267 -12.99 11.93 -1.31
C ALA A 267 -11.86 12.96 -1.20
N LEU A 268 -12.07 14.14 -1.77
CA LEU A 268 -11.10 15.23 -1.79
C LEU A 268 -11.48 16.30 -0.77
N TYR A 269 -10.67 16.41 0.27
CA TYR A 269 -10.68 17.52 1.22
C TYR A 269 -9.69 18.57 0.73
N ARG A 270 -10.18 19.75 0.38
CA ARG A 270 -9.33 20.86 -0.03
C ARG A 270 -9.89 22.17 0.49
N PRO A 271 -9.02 23.14 0.83
CA PRO A 271 -9.49 24.47 1.20
C PRO A 271 -10.34 25.08 0.07
N PRO A 272 -11.33 25.93 0.40
CA PRO A 272 -12.09 26.67 -0.61
C PRO A 272 -11.13 27.46 -1.51
N LYS A 273 -11.40 27.52 -2.81
CA LYS A 273 -10.68 28.44 -3.71
C LYS A 273 -10.90 29.86 -3.17
N THR A 274 -9.84 30.53 -2.74
CA THR A 274 -9.87 31.98 -2.53
C THR A 274 -10.19 32.62 -3.88
N LYS A 275 -11.31 33.36 -3.94
CA LYS A 275 -11.68 34.17 -5.10
C LYS A 275 -10.68 35.31 -5.29
#